data_AF-A0AA91PS97-F1
#
_entry.id   AF-A0AA91PS97-F1
#
_cell.length_a   1.000
_cell.length_b   1.000
_cell.length_c   1.000
_cell.angle_alpha   90.00
_cell.angle_beta   90.00
_cell.angle_gamma   90.00
#
_symmetry.space_group_name_H-M   'P 1'
#
loop_
_entity.id
_entity.type
_entity.pdbx_description
1 polymer ?
#
loop_
_entity_poly.entity_id
_entity_poly.type
_entity_poly.pdbx_seq_one_letter_code
_entity_poly.pdbx_strand_id
1 'polypeptide(L)'
;MNKKYLPYAISILLMVLILIKNFLTNQLTFLQLSNDSFLCALPFLIIGGFLWVFSSGFFDHFQRSIHLARTRNRKKKPEFSLLSSASHGMYSFWLIIAGILLIFSILFMLFALL
;
A
#
# COMPACT_ATOMS: atom_id res chain seq x y z
N MET A 1 14.11 7.58 -16.27
CA MET A 1 13.07 6.53 -16.12
C MET A 1 11.72 7.19 -15.95
N ASN A 2 10.70 6.81 -16.74
CA ASN A 2 9.33 7.29 -16.55
C ASN A 2 8.84 6.91 -15.14
N LYS A 3 8.30 7.88 -14.39
CA LYS A 3 7.84 7.70 -12.99
C LYS A 3 6.81 6.57 -12.82
N LYS A 4 6.16 6.13 -13.91
CA LYS A 4 5.21 5.00 -13.94
C LYS A 4 5.84 3.63 -13.65
N TYR A 5 7.12 3.42 -13.96
CA TYR A 5 7.79 2.11 -13.76
C TYR A 5 8.48 1.97 -12.41
N LEU A 6 8.51 3.05 -11.63
CA LEU A 6 9.16 3.10 -10.32
C LEU A 6 8.64 2.04 -9.33
N PRO A 7 7.32 1.79 -9.17
CA PRO A 7 6.85 0.76 -8.24
C PRO A 7 7.32 -0.65 -8.64
N TYR A 8 7.34 -0.96 -9.94
CA TYR A 8 7.83 -2.26 -10.43
C TYR A 8 9.33 -2.43 -10.17
N ALA A 9 10.13 -1.38 -10.39
CA ALA A 9 11.56 -1.41 -10.10
C ALA A 9 11.82 -1.65 -8.60
N ILE A 10 11.04 -1.01 -7.71
CA ILE A 10 11.14 -1.24 -6.26
C ILE A 10 10.75 -2.66 -5.90
N SER A 11 9.66 -3.21 -6.46
CA SER A 11 9.26 -4.59 -6.20
C SER A 11 10.33 -5.60 -6.61
N ILE A 12 10.97 -5.40 -7.77
CA ILE A 12 12.07 -6.25 -8.22
C ILE A 12 13.26 -6.13 -7.26
N LEU A 13 13.63 -4.90 -6.88
CA LEU A 13 14.72 -4.67 -5.94
C LEU A 13 14.46 -5.37 -4.59
N LEU A 14 13.25 -5.26 -4.05
CA LEU A 14 12.85 -5.92 -2.81
C LEU A 14 12.91 -7.45 -2.95
N MET A 15 12.48 -8.00 -4.07
CA MET A 15 12.55 -9.44 -4.32
C MET A 15 14.00 -9.94 -4.33
N VAL A 16 14.90 -9.20 -5.00
CA VAL A 16 16.34 -9.52 -5.02
C VAL A 16 16.92 -9.46 -3.61
N LEU A 17 16.56 -8.47 -2.80
CA LEU A 17 17.00 -8.37 -1.41
C LEU A 17 16.51 -9.54 -0.55
N ILE A 18 15.26 -9.98 -0.72
CA ILE A 18 14.71 -11.16 -0.02
C ILE A 18 15.48 -12.42 -0.39
N LEU A 19 15.79 -12.61 -1.69
CA LEU A 19 16.59 -13.74 -2.16
C LEU A 19 18.00 -13.73 -1.57
N ILE A 20 18.68 -12.58 -1.60
CA ILE A 20 20.02 -12.42 -1.03
C ILE A 20 20.01 -12.71 0.47
N LYS A 21 19.02 -12.17 1.21
CA LYS A 21 18.86 -12.43 2.65
C LYS A 21 18.70 -13.92 2.92
N ASN A 22 17.83 -14.62 2.19
CA ASN A 22 17.59 -16.05 2.40
C ASN A 22 18.79 -16.92 2.00
N PHE A 23 19.53 -16.50 0.98
CA PHE A 23 20.79 -17.13 0.58
C PHE A 23 21.85 -17.02 1.69
N LEU A 24 22.04 -15.82 2.26
CA LEU A 24 22.99 -15.58 3.34
C LEU A 24 22.63 -16.35 4.62
N THR A 25 21.34 -16.53 4.90
CA THR A 25 20.87 -17.27 6.08
C THR A 25 20.77 -18.79 5.87
N ASN A 26 21.17 -19.32 4.70
CA ASN A 26 21.01 -20.74 4.32
C ASN A 26 19.57 -21.27 4.49
N GLN A 27 18.59 -20.39 4.29
CA GLN A 27 17.16 -20.62 4.53
C GLN A 27 16.39 -20.55 3.19
N LEU A 28 16.95 -21.20 2.17
CA LEU A 28 16.36 -21.24 0.82
C LEU A 28 15.26 -22.29 0.72
N THR A 29 14.19 -22.08 1.48
CA THR A 29 12.96 -22.87 1.34
C THR A 29 11.85 -22.01 0.71
N PHE A 30 11.00 -22.64 -0.12
CA PHE A 30 9.85 -21.94 -0.72
C PHE A 30 8.91 -21.36 0.36
N LEU A 31 8.80 -22.03 1.51
CA LEU A 31 8.03 -21.54 2.66
C LEU A 31 8.61 -20.23 3.24
N GLN A 32 9.93 -20.16 3.43
CA GLN A 32 10.58 -18.94 3.95
C GLN A 32 10.50 -17.79 2.95
N LEU A 33 10.68 -18.06 1.65
CA LEU A 33 10.50 -17.05 0.61
C LEU A 33 9.07 -16.51 0.56
N SER A 34 8.08 -17.38 0.77
CA SER A 34 6.67 -16.96 0.86
C SER A 34 6.43 -16.06 2.08
N ASN A 35 6.92 -16.47 3.26
CA ASN A 35 6.74 -15.73 4.51
C ASN A 35 7.44 -14.37 4.49
N ASP A 36 8.69 -14.31 4.03
CA ASP A 36 9.44 -13.06 3.94
C ASP A 36 8.80 -12.10 2.93
N SER A 37 8.34 -12.61 1.78
CA SER A 37 7.61 -11.80 0.79
C SER A 37 6.30 -11.26 1.37
N PHE A 38 5.56 -12.06 2.13
CA PHE A 38 4.34 -11.64 2.81
C PHE A 38 4.61 -10.54 3.84
N LEU A 39 5.59 -10.76 4.72
CA LEU A 39 5.97 -9.80 5.76
C LEU A 39 6.45 -8.47 5.15
N CYS A 40 7.23 -8.53 4.07
CA CYS A 40 7.64 -7.34 3.34
C CYS A 40 6.46 -6.63 2.65
N ALA A 41 5.42 -7.35 2.21
CA ALA A 41 4.24 -6.75 1.58
C ALA A 41 3.37 -5.93 2.55
N LEU A 42 3.26 -6.38 3.81
CA LEU A 42 2.38 -5.79 4.82
C LEU A 42 2.51 -4.27 5.00
N PRO A 43 3.70 -3.66 5.20
CA PRO A 43 3.80 -2.22 5.37
C PRO A 43 3.30 -1.46 4.13
N PHE A 44 3.56 -1.96 2.92
CA PHE A 44 3.05 -1.34 1.69
C PHE A 44 1.53 -1.49 1.55
N LEU A 45 0.99 -2.64 1.95
CA LEU A 45 -0.45 -2.90 1.96
C LEU A 45 -1.17 -1.98 2.93
N ILE A 46 -0.62 -1.82 4.14
CA ILE A 46 -1.18 -0.95 5.17
C ILE A 46 -1.19 0.50 4.66
N ILE A 47 -0.05 1.02 4.22
CA ILE A 47 0.06 2.41 3.74
C ILE A 47 -0.82 2.62 2.50
N GLY A 48 -0.76 1.73 1.52
CA GLY A 48 -1.55 1.80 0.30
C GLY A 48 -3.05 1.71 0.56
N GLY A 49 -3.47 0.84 1.47
CA GLY A 49 -4.86 0.69 1.90
C GLY A 49 -5.37 1.95 2.60
N PHE A 50 -4.60 2.52 3.53
CA PHE A 50 -4.95 3.78 4.17
C PHE A 50 -5.08 4.92 3.16
N LEU A 51 -4.10 5.10 2.28
CA LEU A 51 -4.13 6.13 1.25
C LEU A 51 -5.28 5.93 0.26
N TRP A 52 -5.64 4.69 -0.04
CA TRP A 52 -6.78 4.38 -0.89
C TRP A 52 -8.10 4.80 -0.24
N VAL A 53 -8.28 4.50 1.06
CA VAL A 53 -9.44 4.97 1.84
C VAL A 53 -9.45 6.50 1.93
N PHE A 54 -8.30 7.16 2.12
CA PHE A 54 -8.21 8.62 2.10
C PHE A 54 -8.59 9.22 0.74
N SER A 55 -8.13 8.61 -0.36
CA SER A 55 -8.46 9.06 -1.71
C SER A 55 -9.91 8.78 -2.10
N SER A 56 -10.64 7.90 -1.39
CA SER A 56 -12.04 7.57 -1.69
C SER A 56 -13.02 8.71 -1.38
N GLY A 57 -12.59 9.75 -0.66
CA GLY A 57 -13.46 10.84 -0.20
C GLY A 57 -14.24 10.51 1.08
N PHE A 58 -14.09 9.31 1.66
CA PHE A 58 -14.70 8.95 2.94
C PHE A 58 -14.41 9.98 4.06
N PHE A 59 -13.15 10.37 4.19
CA PHE A 59 -12.74 11.36 5.19
C PHE A 59 -13.24 12.78 4.86
N ASP A 60 -13.38 13.13 3.58
CA ASP A 60 -13.98 14.41 3.17
C ASP A 60 -15.46 14.47 3.57
N HIS A 61 -16.19 13.35 3.43
CA HIS A 61 -17.58 13.22 3.90
C HIS A 61 -17.68 13.26 5.43
N PHE A 62 -16.76 12.61 6.14
CA PHE A 62 -16.71 12.66 7.61
C PHE A 62 -16.44 14.09 8.10
N GLN A 63 -15.43 14.75 7.54
CA GLN A 63 -15.09 16.14 7.86
C GLN A 63 -16.25 17.08 7.56
N ARG A 64 -16.93 16.90 6.43
CA ARG A 64 -18.14 17.65 6.08
C ARG A 64 -19.25 17.44 7.11
N SER A 65 -19.45 16.20 7.57
CA SER A 65 -20.50 15.86 8.54
C SER A 65 -20.23 16.47 9.92
N ILE A 66 -18.98 16.36 10.42
CA ILE A 66 -18.53 16.99 11.68
C ILE A 66 -18.66 18.51 11.60
N HIS A 67 -18.24 19.11 10.49
CA HIS A 67 -18.32 20.56 10.33
C HIS A 67 -19.76 21.06 10.25
N LEU A 68 -20.64 20.39 9.49
CA LEU A 68 -22.06 20.74 9.43
C LEU A 68 -22.73 20.65 10.82
N ALA A 69 -22.37 19.65 11.63
CA ALA A 69 -22.84 19.55 13.01
C ALA A 69 -22.32 20.72 13.89
N ARG A 70 -21.07 21.15 13.69
CA ARG A 70 -20.41 22.21 14.47
C ARG A 70 -20.79 23.63 14.02
N THR A 71 -21.11 23.86 12.75
CA THR A 71 -21.39 25.18 12.17
C THR A 71 -22.87 25.44 11.92
N ARG A 72 -23.77 24.58 12.42
CA ARG A 72 -25.23 24.70 12.29
C ARG A 72 -25.81 26.09 12.60
N ASN A 73 -25.10 26.91 13.40
CA ASN A 73 -25.49 28.29 13.76
C ASN A 73 -24.63 29.41 13.11
N ARG A 74 -23.74 29.11 12.14
CA ARG A 74 -22.86 30.12 11.50
C ARG A 74 -23.23 30.35 10.02
N LYS A 75 -23.37 31.63 9.62
CA LYS A 75 -23.83 32.07 8.28
C LYS A 75 -22.80 31.99 7.13
N LYS A 76 -21.51 31.75 7.39
CA LYS A 76 -20.47 31.73 6.35
C LYS A 76 -20.24 30.31 5.82
N LYS A 77 -20.27 30.16 4.48
CA LYS A 77 -19.83 28.93 3.79
C LYS A 77 -18.34 28.72 4.05
N PRO A 78 -17.92 27.56 4.60
CA PRO A 78 -16.52 27.32 4.92
C PRO A 78 -15.74 26.90 3.68
N GLU A 79 -14.48 27.31 3.61
CA GLU A 79 -13.50 26.80 2.65
C GLU A 79 -13.11 25.38 3.04
N PHE A 80 -13.28 24.43 2.11
CA PHE A 80 -12.94 23.02 2.30
C PHE A 80 -11.58 22.72 1.67
N SER A 81 -10.60 22.36 2.49
CA SER A 81 -9.41 21.67 2.01
C SER A 81 -9.72 20.18 1.89
N LEU A 82 -9.70 19.64 0.67
CA LEU A 82 -10.00 18.23 0.38
C LEU A 82 -8.79 17.36 0.71
N LEU A 83 -8.89 16.48 1.71
CA LEU A 83 -7.83 15.52 2.02
C LEU A 83 -7.66 14.48 0.90
N SER A 84 -8.71 14.21 0.13
CA SER A 84 -8.60 13.34 -1.05
C SER A 84 -7.64 13.89 -2.11
N SER A 85 -7.53 15.20 -2.27
CA SER A 85 -6.62 15.82 -3.26
C SER A 85 -5.14 15.62 -2.93
N ALA A 86 -4.78 15.54 -1.65
CA ALA A 86 -3.39 15.31 -1.23
C ALA A 86 -2.95 13.84 -1.37
N SER A 87 -3.90 12.91 -1.41
CA SER A 87 -3.65 11.47 -1.48
C SER A 87 -3.92 10.87 -2.87
N HIS A 88 -4.45 11.67 -3.79
CA HIS A 88 -4.89 11.18 -5.10
C HIS A 88 -3.71 10.65 -5.93
N GLY A 89 -3.82 9.40 -6.36
CA GLY A 89 -2.79 8.71 -7.16
C GLY A 89 -1.58 8.19 -6.38
N MET A 90 -1.39 8.59 -5.12
CA MET A 90 -0.29 8.05 -4.29
C MET A 90 -0.56 6.61 -3.86
N TYR A 91 -1.81 6.25 -3.57
CA TYR A 91 -2.17 4.91 -3.12
C TYR A 91 -1.80 3.81 -4.13
N SER A 92 -1.94 4.07 -5.43
CA SER A 92 -1.63 3.10 -6.50
C SER A 92 -0.17 2.68 -6.47
N PHE A 93 0.74 3.60 -6.17
CA PHE A 93 2.16 3.30 -6.04
C PHE A 93 2.44 2.24 -4.96
N TRP A 94 1.88 2.43 -3.76
CA TRP A 94 2.05 1.52 -2.63
C TRP A 94 1.34 0.18 -2.85
N LEU A 95 0.12 0.22 -3.40
CA LEU A 95 -0.67 -0.99 -3.67
C LEU A 95 -0.08 -1.87 -4.78
N ILE A 96 0.53 -1.29 -5.82
CA ILE A 96 1.22 -2.08 -6.86
C ILE A 96 2.37 -2.87 -6.23
N ILE A 97 3.17 -2.24 -5.37
CA ILE A 97 4.29 -2.91 -4.68
C ILE A 97 3.76 -4.06 -3.81
N ALA A 98 2.77 -3.76 -2.97
CA ALA A 98 2.14 -4.76 -2.10
C ALA A 98 1.56 -5.94 -2.89
N GLY A 99 0.83 -5.65 -3.98
CA GLY A 99 0.19 -6.66 -4.81
C GLY A 99 1.20 -7.60 -5.47
N ILE A 100 2.30 -7.06 -6.00
CA ILE A 100 3.36 -7.88 -6.61
C ILE A 100 3.97 -8.82 -5.55
N LEU A 101 4.35 -8.30 -4.38
CA LEU A 101 4.94 -9.13 -3.31
C LEU A 101 3.96 -10.21 -2.81
N LEU A 102 2.66 -9.90 -2.70
CA LEU A 102 1.64 -10.88 -2.32
C LEU A 102 1.45 -11.97 -3.36
N ILE A 103 1.44 -11.63 -4.66
CA ILE A 103 1.36 -12.64 -5.73
C ILE A 103 2.54 -13.61 -5.63
N PHE A 104 3.76 -13.09 -5.44
CA PHE A 104 4.93 -13.95 -5.25
C PHE A 104 4.86 -14.79 -3.98
N SER A 105 4.38 -14.21 -2.87
CA SER A 105 4.17 -14.97 -1.63
C SER A 105 3.23 -16.16 -1.84
N ILE A 106 2.11 -15.97 -2.54
CA ILE A 106 1.15 -17.03 -2.86
C ILE A 106 1.78 -18.06 -3.80
N LEU A 107 2.49 -17.63 -4.84
CA LEU A 107 3.17 -18.54 -5.76
C LEU A 107 4.18 -19.42 -5.04
N PHE A 108 5.04 -18.85 -4.19
CA PHE A 108 6.00 -19.62 -3.40
C PHE A 108 5.31 -20.57 -2.40
N MET A 109 4.19 -20.16 -1.80
CA MET A 109 3.42 -21.03 -0.93
C MET A 109 2.86 -22.24 -1.70
N LEU A 110 2.33 -22.02 -2.90
CA LEU A 110 1.82 -23.10 -3.75
C LEU A 110 2.94 -24.07 -4.15
N PHE A 111 4.12 -23.57 -4.50
CA PHE A 111 5.29 -24.41 -4.78
C PHE A 111 5.80 -25.15 -3.53
N ALA A 112 5.62 -24.60 -2.34
CA ALA A 112 5.97 -25.28 -1.09
C ALA A 112 5.00 -26.43 -0.73
N LEU A 113 3.79 -26.42 -1.28
CA LEU A 113 2.76 -27.44 -1.05
C LEU A 113 2.78 -28.58 -2.08
N LEU A 114 3.47 -28.38 -3.21
CA LEU A 114 3.71 -29.36 -4.27
C LEU A 114 4.92 -30.24 -3.93
#